data_AF-A0A9Q5GU45-F1
#
_entry.id   AF-A0A9Q5GU45-F1
#
_cell.length_a   1.000
_cell.length_b   1.000
_cell.length_c   1.000
_cell.angle_alpha   90.00
_cell.angle_beta   90.00
_cell.angle_gamma   90.00
#
_symmetry.space_group_name_H-M   'P 1'
#
loop_
_entity.id
_entity.type
_entity.pdbx_description
1 polymer ?
#
loop_
_entity_poly.entity_id
_entity_poly.type
_entity_poly.pdbx_seq_one_letter_code
_entity_poly.pdbx_strand_id
1 'polypeptide(L)'
;MFYAHSLEDNKFDFFISFLGHVLKGDENYKSLVQPIIEEAHALANGSKNFYTIDRDGFPIIVYLVEKEHEFFKTLNPAALSLSQYDHIYNLVNNRELAAF
;
A
#
# COMPACT_ATOMS: atom_id res chain seq x y z
N MET A 1 20.53 11.82 -11.17
CA MET A 1 19.31 11.71 -10.35
C MET A 1 18.54 10.42 -10.67
N PHE A 2 19.23 9.27 -10.73
CA PHE A 2 18.62 7.98 -11.10
C PHE A 2 18.40 7.02 -9.91
N TYR A 3 19.10 7.27 -8.79
CA TYR A 3 19.13 6.32 -7.68
C TYR A 3 17.87 6.35 -6.80
N ALA A 4 17.24 7.52 -6.66
CA ALA A 4 16.03 7.68 -5.85
C ALA A 4 14.82 6.98 -6.51
N HIS A 5 14.68 7.11 -7.83
CA HIS A 5 13.61 6.46 -8.59
C HIS A 5 13.69 4.93 -8.48
N SER A 6 14.90 4.37 -8.59
CA SER A 6 15.10 2.93 -8.45
C SER A 6 14.79 2.42 -7.03
N LEU A 7 15.06 3.20 -5.99
CA LEU A 7 14.77 2.79 -4.61
C LEU A 7 13.27 2.83 -4.30
N GLU A 8 12.55 3.83 -4.79
CA GLU A 8 11.10 3.91 -4.62
C GLU A 8 10.40 2.80 -5.41
N ASP A 9 10.79 2.54 -6.66
CA ASP A 9 10.21 1.46 -7.45
C ASP A 9 10.44 0.09 -6.82
N ASN A 10 11.64 -0.18 -6.30
CA ASN A 10 11.90 -1.42 -5.55
C ASN A 10 10.95 -1.59 -4.35
N LYS A 11 10.59 -0.51 -3.66
CA LYS A 11 9.63 -0.59 -2.54
C LYS A 11 8.23 -0.99 -3.02
N PHE A 12 7.81 -0.45 -4.17
CA PHE A 12 6.54 -0.84 -4.80
C PHE A 12 6.58 -2.29 -5.27
N ASP A 13 7.65 -2.75 -5.92
CA ASP A 13 7.84 -4.14 -6.32
C ASP A 13 7.74 -5.13 -5.15
N PHE A 14 8.39 -4.81 -4.02
CA PHE A 14 8.30 -5.63 -2.82
C PHE A 14 6.86 -5.65 -2.28
N PHE A 15 6.18 -4.51 -2.24
CA PHE A 15 4.81 -4.43 -1.76
C PHE A 15 3.83 -5.21 -2.65
N ILE A 16 3.95 -5.09 -3.97
CA ILE A 16 3.18 -5.86 -4.96
C ILE A 16 3.44 -7.35 -4.76
N SER A 17 4.71 -7.75 -4.59
CA SER A 17 5.09 -9.14 -4.33
C SER A 17 4.44 -9.67 -3.05
N PHE A 18 4.49 -8.90 -1.95
CA PHE A 18 3.87 -9.29 -0.69
C PHE A 18 2.35 -9.43 -0.81
N LEU A 19 1.68 -8.48 -1.47
CA LEU A 19 0.25 -8.58 -1.78
C LEU A 19 -0.07 -9.83 -2.60
N GLY A 20 0.74 -10.13 -3.62
CA GLY A 20 0.61 -11.34 -4.43
C GLY A 20 0.75 -12.64 -3.60
N HIS A 21 1.62 -12.65 -2.59
CA HIS A 21 1.75 -13.77 -1.65
C HIS A 21 0.54 -13.89 -0.71
N VAL A 22 0.02 -12.76 -0.21
CA VAL A 22 -1.21 -12.73 0.61
C VAL A 22 -2.40 -13.27 -0.17
N LEU A 23 -2.55 -12.88 -1.45
CA LEU A 23 -3.62 -13.36 -2.33
C LEU A 23 -3.52 -14.86 -2.63
N LYS A 24 -2.30 -15.43 -2.60
CA LYS A 24 -2.06 -16.88 -2.70
C LYS A 24 -2.34 -17.63 -1.39
N GLY A 25 -2.69 -16.92 -0.32
CA GLY A 25 -3.02 -17.50 0.99
C GLY A 25 -1.83 -17.62 1.96
N ASP A 26 -0.68 -17.01 1.65
CA ASP A 26 0.46 -17.01 2.57
C ASP A 26 0.30 -15.91 3.63
N GLU A 27 -0.13 -16.31 4.82
CA GLU A 27 -0.47 -15.39 5.91
C GLU A 27 0.74 -14.69 6.52
N ASN A 28 1.96 -15.22 6.33
CA ASN A 28 3.17 -14.58 6.86
C ASN A 28 3.41 -13.21 6.23
N TYR A 29 2.99 -13.02 4.98
CA TYR A 29 3.12 -11.76 4.27
C TYR A 29 2.04 -10.75 4.68
N LYS A 30 0.94 -11.17 5.31
CA LYS A 30 -0.07 -10.24 5.84
C LYS A 30 0.55 -9.30 6.85
N SER A 31 1.42 -9.79 7.73
CA SER A 31 2.11 -8.97 8.72
C SER A 31 3.03 -7.91 8.12
N LEU A 32 3.47 -8.06 6.87
CA LEU A 32 4.28 -7.08 6.15
C LEU A 32 3.43 -6.04 5.42
N VAL A 33 2.25 -6.45 4.93
CA VAL A 33 1.33 -5.59 4.16
C VAL A 33 0.41 -4.77 5.07
N GLN A 34 -0.08 -5.40 6.14
CA GLN A 34 -1.04 -4.83 7.08
C GLN A 34 -0.61 -3.48 7.67
N PRO A 35 0.62 -3.29 8.19
CA PRO A 35 1.02 -1.99 8.73
C PRO A 35 0.97 -0.87 7.68
N ILE A 36 1.30 -1.14 6.42
CA ILE A 36 1.22 -0.15 5.33
C ILE A 36 -0.24 0.25 5.07
N ILE A 37 -1.16 -0.72 5.07
CA ILE A 37 -2.59 -0.46 4.87
C ILE A 37 -3.19 0.28 6.08
N GLU A 38 -2.77 -0.07 7.30
CA GLU A 38 -3.16 0.63 8.54
C GLU A 38 -2.71 2.09 8.52
N GLU A 39 -1.48 2.36 8.08
CA GLU A 39 -0.98 3.73 7.93
C GLU A 39 -1.75 4.49 6.85
N ALA A 40 -2.08 3.86 5.72
CA ALA A 40 -2.90 4.47 4.66
C ALA A 40 -4.30 4.81 5.17
N HIS A 41 -4.93 3.91 5.93
CA HIS A 41 -6.19 4.18 6.61
C HIS A 41 -6.07 5.35 7.60
N ALA A 42 -5.03 5.35 8.44
CA ALA A 42 -4.79 6.41 9.42
C ALA A 42 -4.48 7.77 8.77
N LEU A 43 -3.84 7.78 7.62
CA LEU A 43 -3.61 9.00 6.84
C LEU A 43 -4.91 9.48 6.19
N ALA A 44 -5.70 8.57 5.59
CA ALA A 44 -6.97 8.89 4.95
C ALA A 44 -8.02 9.41 5.94
N ASN A 45 -8.06 8.87 7.16
CA ASN A 45 -9.00 9.31 8.19
C ASN A 45 -8.49 10.54 8.99
N GLY A 46 -7.27 11.02 8.72
CA GLY A 46 -6.66 12.18 9.39
C GLY A 46 -6.10 11.92 10.79
N SER A 47 -6.07 10.66 11.25
CA SER A 47 -5.45 10.27 12.54
C SER A 47 -3.92 10.35 12.49
N LYS A 48 -3.34 10.20 11.29
CA LYS A 48 -1.94 10.45 10.99
C LYS A 48 -1.80 11.50 9.89
N ASN A 49 -0.64 12.11 9.81
CA ASN A 49 -0.28 13.10 8.79
C ASN A 49 1.08 12.75 8.17
N PHE A 50 1.47 13.47 7.12
CA PHE A 50 2.73 13.24 6.40
C PHE A 50 3.99 13.27 7.28
N TYR A 51 3.93 13.83 8.48
CA TYR A 51 5.07 13.88 9.40
C TYR A 51 5.08 12.73 10.41
N THR A 52 3.97 12.02 10.57
CA THR A 52 3.78 10.96 11.58
C THR A 52 3.57 9.56 11.00
N ILE A 53 3.39 9.45 9.68
CA ILE A 53 3.34 8.15 8.99
C ILE A 53 4.72 7.50 8.91
N ASP A 54 4.75 6.17 8.88
CA ASP A 54 5.97 5.39 8.77
C ASP A 54 6.80 5.77 7.52
N ARG A 55 8.10 6.02 7.73
CA ARG A 55 8.99 6.48 6.65
C ARG A 55 9.34 5.39 5.65
N ASP A 56 9.30 4.13 6.06
CA ASP A 56 9.64 3.03 5.17
C ASP A 56 8.51 2.76 4.16
N GLY A 57 7.26 2.82 4.63
CA GLY A 57 6.07 2.74 3.80
C GLY A 57 5.65 4.05 3.12
N PHE A 58 6.26 5.20 3.46
CA PHE A 58 5.80 6.53 3.06
C PHE A 58 5.36 6.66 1.59
N PRO A 59 6.19 6.34 0.57
CA PRO A 59 5.80 6.54 -0.82
C PRO A 59 4.57 5.70 -1.23
N ILE A 60 4.45 4.49 -0.67
CA ILE A 60 3.32 3.60 -0.92
C ILE A 60 2.07 4.14 -0.22
N ILE A 61 2.18 4.49 1.07
CA ILE A 61 1.08 5.03 1.89
C ILE A 61 0.46 6.26 1.22
N VAL A 62 1.31 7.21 0.81
CA VAL A 62 0.85 8.43 0.13
C VAL A 62 0.18 8.09 -1.20
N TYR A 63 0.80 7.25 -2.02
CA TYR A 63 0.23 6.83 -3.31
C TYR A 63 -1.16 6.18 -3.15
N LEU A 64 -1.31 5.27 -2.19
CA LEU A 64 -2.58 4.59 -1.90
C LEU A 64 -3.70 5.58 -1.58
N VAL A 65 -3.42 6.54 -0.68
CA VAL A 65 -4.39 7.55 -0.26
C VAL A 65 -4.69 8.57 -1.36
N GLU A 66 -3.69 8.97 -2.16
CA GLU A 66 -3.91 9.88 -3.29
C GLU A 66 -4.77 9.26 -4.38
N LYS A 67 -4.63 7.95 -4.64
CA LYS A 67 -5.43 7.26 -5.65
C LYS A 67 -6.84 6.97 -5.21
N GLU A 68 -7.02 6.48 -3.98
CA GLU A 68 -8.35 6.08 -3.49
C GLU A 68 -8.58 6.43 -2.02
N HIS A 69 -8.56 7.72 -1.70
CA HIS A 69 -8.77 8.25 -0.36
C HIS A 69 -10.02 7.68 0.35
N GLU A 70 -11.18 7.71 -0.32
CA GLU A 70 -12.45 7.28 0.30
C GLU A 70 -12.49 5.77 0.60
N PHE A 71 -11.83 4.95 -0.23
CA PHE A 71 -11.67 3.52 0.03
C PHE A 71 -10.87 3.31 1.33
N PHE A 72 -9.68 3.91 1.44
CA PHE A 72 -8.84 3.77 2.62
C PHE A 72 -9.46 4.37 3.88
N LYS A 73 -10.28 5.41 3.75
CA LYS A 73 -11.01 6.00 4.87
C LYS A 73 -12.09 5.09 5.47
N THR A 74 -12.76 4.30 4.63
CA THR A 74 -13.87 3.41 5.03
C THR A 74 -13.44 1.96 5.29
N LEU A 75 -12.22 1.62 4.89
CA LEU A 75 -11.59 0.33 5.11
C LEU A 75 -11.46 0.00 6.62
N ASN A 76 -11.66 -1.27 6.97
CA ASN A 76 -11.25 -1.81 8.26
C ASN A 76 -9.94 -2.61 8.12
N PRO A 77 -8.78 -2.04 8.47
CA PRO A 77 -7.49 -2.69 8.26
C PRO A 77 -7.27 -3.93 9.15
N ALA A 78 -8.02 -4.07 10.26
CA ALA A 78 -7.94 -5.25 11.12
C ALA A 78 -8.67 -6.48 10.54
N ALA A 79 -9.54 -6.29 9.55
CA ALA A 79 -10.40 -7.34 8.99
C ALA A 79 -10.53 -7.21 7.47
N LEU A 80 -9.38 -7.19 6.79
CA LEU A 80 -9.31 -7.13 5.33
C LEU A 80 -9.76 -8.44 4.67
N SER A 81 -10.70 -8.33 3.74
CA SER A 81 -11.11 -9.43 2.87
C SER A 81 -10.12 -9.62 1.71
N LEU A 82 -10.08 -10.83 1.12
CA LEU A 82 -9.27 -11.11 -0.08
C LEU A 82 -9.59 -10.16 -1.25
N SER A 83 -10.87 -9.80 -1.43
CA SER A 83 -11.28 -8.84 -2.46
C SER A 83 -10.67 -7.45 -2.25
N GLN A 84 -10.54 -7.01 -0.99
CA GLN A 84 -9.87 -5.74 -0.68
C GLN A 84 -8.37 -5.82 -0.92
N TYR A 85 -7.72 -6.94 -0.59
CA TYR A 85 -6.31 -7.15 -0.95
C TYR A 85 -6.11 -7.15 -2.48
N ASP A 86 -7.03 -7.76 -3.22
CA ASP A 86 -6.99 -7.81 -4.69
C ASP A 86 -7.16 -6.41 -5.30
N HIS A 87 -8.09 -5.62 -4.76
CA HIS A 87 -8.27 -4.22 -5.16
C HIS A 87 -6.99 -3.41 -4.95
N ILE A 88 -6.36 -3.52 -3.78
CA ILE A 88 -5.11 -2.82 -3.46
C ILE A 88 -3.98 -3.31 -4.38
N TYR A 89 -3.88 -4.62 -4.63
CA TYR A 89 -2.92 -5.20 -5.55
C TYR A 89 -3.07 -4.59 -6.96
N ASN A 90 -4.29 -4.55 -7.50
CA ASN A 90 -4.56 -3.98 -8.80
C ASN A 90 -4.25 -2.47 -8.86
N LEU A 91 -4.58 -1.73 -7.80
CA LEU A 91 -4.31 -0.29 -7.72
C LEU A 91 -2.81 0.03 -7.77
N VAL A 92 -1.98 -0.79 -7.13
CA VAL A 92 -0.53 -0.61 -7.11
C VAL A 92 0.13 -1.19 -8.36
N ASN A 93 -0.30 -2.36 -8.83
CA ASN A 93 0.24 -3.00 -10.04
C ASN A 93 -0.07 -2.20 -11.31
N ASN A 94 -1.21 -1.51 -11.36
CA ASN A 94 -1.54 -0.62 -12.48
C ASN A 94 -0.72 0.68 -12.49
N ARG A 95 -0.01 1.02 -11.40
CA ARG A 95 0.96 2.14 -11.36
C ARG A 95 2.04 1.96 -12.43
N GLU A 96 2.54 0.73 -12.56
CA GLU A 96 3.61 0.39 -13.49
C GLU A 96 3.17 0.47 -14.95
N LEU A 97 1.91 0.12 -15.23
CA LEU A 97 1.35 0.17 -16.60
C LEU A 97 1.12 1.59 -17.11
N ALA A 98 0.98 2.58 -16.21
CA ALA A 98 0.75 3.98 -16.57
C ALA A 98 2.04 4.81 -16.75
N ALA A 99 3.21 4.22 -16.52
CA ALA A 99 4.52 4.91 -16.60
C ALA A 99 5.16 4.88 -18.01
N PHE A 100 4.41 4.51 -19.05
CA PHE A 100 4.87 4.40 -20.44
C PHE A 100 4.28 5.48 -21.36
#